data_AF-A0A378W2B4-F1
#
_entry.id   AF-A0A378W2B4-F1
#
_cell.length_a   1.000
_cell.length_b   1.000
_cell.length_c   1.000
_cell.angle_alpha   90.00
_cell.angle_beta   90.00
_cell.angle_gamma   90.00
#
_symmetry.space_group_name_H-M   'P 1'
#
loop_
_entity.id
_entity.type
_entity.pdbx_description
1 polymer ?
#
loop_
_entity_poly.entity_id
_entity_poly.type
_entity_poly.pdbx_seq_one_letter_code
_entity_poly.pdbx_strand_id
1 'polypeptide(L)'
;MTSLIHTLSDGIELTVEINRRAKKNLIIRPIGTHTVRISVPPCFSVSALNRWLYENEAVLRRTLAKTPPHNTANRLPEHIWFHGGRLAPPPIRTRNPADAA
;
A
#
# COMPACT_ATOMS: atom_id res chain seq x y z
N MET A 1 -1.50 14.28 7.56
CA MET A 1 -1.59 12.79 7.66
C MET A 1 -1.27 12.44 9.10
N THR A 2 -1.92 11.41 9.66
CA THR A 2 -1.68 10.97 11.04
C THR A 2 -1.05 9.60 10.99
N SER A 3 0.07 9.40 11.69
CA SER A 3 0.70 8.08 11.87
C SER A 3 0.58 7.65 13.33
N LEU A 4 0.41 6.35 13.55
CA LEU A 4 0.54 5.74 14.87
C LEU A 4 1.39 4.48 14.79
N ILE A 5 2.04 4.13 15.90
CA ILE A 5 2.74 2.87 16.05
C ILE A 5 1.79 1.89 16.73
N HIS A 6 1.65 0.71 16.13
CA HIS A 6 0.84 -0.38 16.67
C HIS A 6 1.74 -1.60 16.88
N THR A 7 1.87 -2.05 18.11
CA THR A 7 2.62 -3.26 18.44
C THR A 7 1.72 -4.48 18.24
N LEU A 8 2.15 -5.40 17.40
CA LEU A 8 1.53 -6.70 17.15
C LEU A 8 1.74 -7.64 18.35
N SER A 9 0.99 -8.74 18.42
CA SER A 9 1.05 -9.67 19.55
C SER A 9 2.41 -10.37 19.71
N ASP A 10 3.22 -10.40 18.66
CA ASP A 10 4.57 -10.95 18.60
C ASP A 10 5.66 -9.92 18.99
N GLY A 11 5.26 -8.70 19.34
CA GLY A 11 6.16 -7.61 19.69
C GLY A 11 6.68 -6.81 18.49
N ILE A 12 6.24 -7.14 17.26
CA ILE A 12 6.65 -6.39 16.07
C ILE A 12 5.91 -5.06 16.02
N GLU A 13 6.64 -3.97 15.81
CA GLU A 13 6.06 -2.65 15.62
C GLU A 13 5.61 -2.43 14.18
N LEU A 14 4.35 -2.05 14.02
CA LEU A 14 3.73 -1.71 12.75
C LEU A 14 3.46 -0.21 12.69
N THR A 15 3.98 0.45 11.66
CA THR A 15 3.63 1.84 11.38
C THR A 15 2.32 1.90 10.61
N VAL A 16 1.32 2.56 11.20
CA VAL A 16 -0.03 2.71 10.62
C VAL A 16 -0.25 4.15 10.18
N GLU A 17 -0.24 4.39 8.87
CA GLU A 17 -0.61 5.68 8.28
C GLU A 17 -2.13 5.78 8.10
N ILE A 18 -2.76 6.76 8.74
CA ILE A 18 -4.21 6.96 8.72
C ILE A 18 -4.58 8.05 7.74
N ASN A 19 -5.51 7.71 6.84
CA ASN A 19 -6.14 8.64 5.91
C ASN A 19 -7.67 8.65 6.11
N ARG A 20 -8.24 9.80 6.49
CA ARG A 20 -9.67 9.93 6.78
C ARG A 20 -10.53 10.24 5.54
N ARG A 21 -10.26 9.55 4.42
CA ARG A 21 -10.93 9.76 3.13
C ARG A 21 -11.91 8.66 2.75
N ALA A 22 -12.00 7.57 3.51
CA ALA A 22 -12.93 6.52 3.17
C ALA A 22 -14.36 6.95 3.51
N LYS A 23 -15.35 6.55 2.71
CA LYS A 23 -16.75 6.95 2.95
C LYS A 23 -17.45 6.05 3.97
N LYS A 24 -17.29 4.73 3.84
CA LYS A 24 -17.99 3.72 4.66
C LYS A 24 -17.17 2.48 5.05
N ASN A 25 -16.06 2.23 4.36
CA ASN A 25 -15.26 1.01 4.54
C ASN A 25 -13.88 1.34 5.13
N LEU A 26 -13.30 0.44 5.91
CA LEU A 26 -11.87 0.46 6.19
C LEU A 26 -11.12 -0.16 5.01
N ILE A 27 -10.16 0.56 4.45
CA ILE A 27 -9.32 0.06 3.34
C ILE A 27 -7.87 0.03 3.81
N ILE A 28 -7.28 -1.15 3.83
CA ILE A 28 -5.90 -1.37 4.27
C ILE A 28 -5.05 -1.62 3.03
N ARG A 29 -3.91 -0.95 2.94
CA ARG A 29 -2.94 -1.13 1.88
C ARG A 29 -1.57 -1.34 2.50
N PRO A 30 -0.83 -2.40 2.13
CA PRO A 30 0.57 -2.50 2.50
C PRO A 30 1.37 -1.46 1.69
N ILE A 31 2.28 -0.75 2.35
CA ILE A 31 3.17 0.23 1.69
C ILE A 31 4.65 -0.08 1.94
N GLY A 32 4.96 -0.94 2.91
CA GLY A 32 6.29 -1.46 3.16
C GLY A 32 6.22 -2.69 4.07
N THR A 33 7.39 -3.22 4.45
CA THR A 33 7.49 -4.46 5.25
C THR A 33 6.81 -4.35 6.61
N HIS A 34 6.90 -3.17 7.25
CA HIS A 34 6.30 -2.89 8.57
C HIS A 34 5.44 -1.62 8.52
N THR A 35 4.86 -1.33 7.36
CA THR A 35 4.09 -0.10 7.17
C THR A 35 2.82 -0.38 6.38
N VAL A 36 1.68 0.02 6.97
CA VAL A 36 0.36 -0.06 6.35
C VAL A 36 -0.29 1.30 6.28
N ARG A 37 -1.02 1.55 5.20
CA ARG A 37 -1.89 2.71 5.06
C ARG A 37 -3.34 2.29 5.19
N ILE A 38 -4.05 2.89 6.14
CA ILE A 38 -5.45 2.61 6.41
C ILE A 38 -6.29 3.84 6.09
N SER A 39 -7.23 3.66 5.17
CA SER A 39 -8.25 4.66 4.88
C SER A 39 -9.48 4.38 5.75
N VAL A 40 -9.88 5.35 6.56
CA VAL A 40 -11.00 5.23 7.51
C VAL A 40 -12.06 6.31 7.28
N PRO A 41 -13.32 6.08 7.67
CA PRO A 41 -14.34 7.13 7.72
C PRO A 41 -13.98 8.29 8.66
N PRO A 42 -14.35 9.54 8.34
CA PRO A 42 -14.04 10.70 9.18
C PRO A 42 -14.61 10.59 10.61
N CYS A 43 -15.80 10.00 10.72
CA CYS A 43 -16.51 9.75 11.97
C CYS A 43 -15.97 8.54 12.75
N PHE A 44 -15.01 7.79 12.20
CA PHE A 44 -14.44 6.63 12.86
C PHE A 44 -13.43 7.06 13.92
N SER A 45 -13.66 6.67 15.17
CA SER A 45 -12.83 7.10 16.30
C SER A 45 -11.48 6.40 16.32
N VAL A 46 -10.49 7.03 16.95
CA VAL A 46 -9.15 6.46 17.11
C VAL A 46 -9.21 5.21 18.01
N SER A 47 -10.01 5.23 19.07
CA SER A 47 -10.17 4.07 19.96
C SER A 47 -10.82 2.88 19.24
N ALA A 48 -11.82 3.12 18.39
CA ALA A 48 -12.42 2.08 17.56
C ALA A 48 -11.41 1.51 16.56
N LEU A 49 -10.53 2.35 16.00
CA LEU A 49 -9.44 1.91 15.13
C LEU A 49 -8.43 1.05 15.87
N ASN A 50 -7.97 1.47 17.05
CA ASN A 50 -7.03 0.68 17.85
C ASN A 50 -7.62 -0.68 18.23
N ARG A 51 -8.89 -0.71 18.64
CA ARG A 51 -9.61 -1.96 18.91
C ARG A 51 -9.72 -2.84 17.67
N TRP A 52 -10.08 -2.26 16.53
CA TRP A 52 -10.18 -2.98 15.28
C TRP A 52 -8.83 -3.59 14.85
N LEU A 53 -7.74 -2.83 14.99
CA LEU A 53 -6.37 -3.29 14.70
C LEU A 53 -6.00 -4.52 15.55
N TYR A 54 -6.31 -4.46 16.85
CA TYR A 54 -6.07 -5.55 17.78
C TYR A 54 -6.90 -6.80 17.44
N GLU A 55 -8.21 -6.64 17.21
CA GLU A 55 -9.10 -7.77 16.89
C GLU A 55 -8.82 -8.40 15.52
N ASN A 56 -8.26 -7.63 14.58
CA ASN A 56 -8.05 -8.05 13.18
C ASN A 56 -6.58 -8.22 12.83
N GLU A 57 -5.74 -8.54 13.81
CA GLU A 57 -4.30 -8.67 13.62
C GLU A 57 -3.94 -9.66 12.49
N ALA A 58 -4.64 -10.78 12.39
CA ALA A 58 -4.45 -11.76 11.32
C ALA A 58 -4.66 -11.16 9.91
N VAL A 59 -5.59 -10.20 9.77
CA VAL A 59 -5.84 -9.49 8.52
C VAL A 59 -4.65 -8.57 8.18
N LEU A 60 -4.08 -7.90 9.19
CA LEU A 60 -2.88 -7.06 9.02
C LEU A 60 -1.70 -7.90 8.54
N ARG A 61 -1.42 -9.02 9.22
CA ARG A 61 -0.34 -9.95 8.85
C ARG A 61 -0.51 -10.50 7.44
N ARG A 62 -1.72 -10.94 7.09
CA ARG A 62 -2.02 -11.44 5.74
C ARG A 62 -1.87 -10.34 4.67
N THR A 63 -2.17 -9.10 5.01
CA THR A 63 -2.02 -7.96 4.11
C THR A 63 -0.55 -7.59 3.92
N LEU A 64 0.24 -7.65 4.98
CA LEU A 64 1.70 -7.45 4.94
C LEU A 64 2.42 -8.55 4.17
N ALA A 65 2.00 -9.81 4.32
CA ALA A 65 2.54 -10.92 3.54
C ALA A 65 2.26 -10.79 2.03
N LYS A 66 1.21 -10.04 1.66
CA LYS A 66 0.88 -9.71 0.26
C LYS A 66 1.64 -8.49 -0.26
N THR A 67 2.45 -7.84 0.57
CA THR A 67 3.33 -6.77 0.11
C THR A 67 4.22 -7.38 -0.97
N PRO A 68 4.09 -6.96 -2.24
CA PRO A 68 5.08 -7.35 -3.23
C PRO A 68 6.43 -6.91 -2.66
N PRO A 69 7.48 -7.76 -2.72
CA PRO A 69 8.81 -7.27 -2.39
C PRO A 69 9.00 -5.95 -3.13
N HIS A 70 9.54 -4.94 -2.44
CA HIS A 70 9.95 -3.68 -3.04
C HIS A 70 11.12 -3.96 -4.00
N ASN A 71 10.90 -4.80 -5.01
CA ASN A 71 11.76 -4.98 -6.15
C ASN A 71 11.22 -4.01 -7.19
N THR A 72 11.55 -2.75 -6.94
CA THR A 72 11.64 -1.64 -7.87
C THR A 72 12.78 -1.87 -8.89
N ALA A 73 12.97 -3.09 -9.38
CA ALA A 73 13.38 -3.21 -10.77
C ALA A 73 12.17 -2.71 -11.58
N ASN A 74 12.36 -1.64 -12.33
CA ASN A 74 11.52 -1.16 -13.43
C ASN A 74 11.35 -2.26 -14.51
N ARG A 75 10.91 -3.45 -14.11
CA ARG A 75 10.70 -4.57 -15.01
C ARG A 75 9.28 -4.43 -15.48
N LEU A 76 9.15 -3.66 -16.56
CA LEU A 76 7.98 -3.73 -17.42
C LEU A 76 7.62 -5.22 -17.61
N PRO A 77 6.33 -5.58 -17.55
CA PRO A 77 5.94 -6.95 -17.83
C PRO A 77 6.47 -7.33 -19.21
N GLU A 78 6.94 -8.56 -19.40
CA GLU A 78 7.49 -8.97 -20.69
C GLU A 78 6.49 -8.74 -21.84
N HIS A 79 5.20 -8.83 -21.53
CA HIS A 79 4.12 -8.58 -22.46
C HIS A 79 2.91 -7.94 -21.78
N ILE A 80 2.21 -7.09 -22.50
CA ILE A 80 0.88 -6.58 -22.16
C ILE A 80 -0.15 -7.14 -23.15
N TRP A 81 -1.37 -7.34 -22.69
CA TRP A 81 -2.50 -7.62 -23.56
C TRP A 81 -3.16 -6.29 -23.96
N PHE A 82 -3.20 -6.01 -25.25
CA PHE A 82 -3.81 -4.81 -25.81
C PHE A 82 -4.62 -5.18 -27.05
N HIS A 83 -5.92 -4.87 -27.06
CA HIS A 83 -6.87 -5.28 -28.11
C HIS A 83 -6.82 -6.78 -28.46
N GLY A 84 -6.64 -7.65 -27.47
CA GLY A 84 -6.55 -9.10 -27.69
C GLY A 84 -5.25 -9.58 -28.33
N GLY A 85 -4.31 -8.67 -28.63
CA GLY A 85 -2.95 -8.99 -29.04
C GLY A 85 -1.97 -8.92 -27.85
N ARG A 86 -0.92 -9.74 -27.91
CA ARG A 86 0.18 -9.71 -26.95
C ARG A 86 1.28 -8.78 -27.48
N LEU A 87 1.52 -7.66 -26.82
CA LEU A 87 2.53 -6.66 -27.21
C LEU A 87 3.66 -6.59 -26.18
N ALA A 88 4.90 -6.43 -26.62
CA ALA A 88 5.97 -6.02 -25.73
C ALA A 88 5.78 -4.54 -25.37
N PRO A 89 5.87 -4.13 -24.09
CA PRO A 89 5.77 -2.72 -23.74
C PRO A 89 6.90 -1.90 -24.37
N PRO A 90 6.61 -0.66 -24.81
CA PRO A 90 7.62 0.19 -25.43
C PRO A 90 8.74 0.52 -24.42
N PRO A 91 9.99 0.74 -24.89
CA PRO A 91 11.06 1.19 -24.01
C PRO A 91 10.66 2.48 -23.30
N ILE A 92 11.01 2.58 -22.02
CA ILE A 92 10.77 3.80 -21.23
C ILE A 92 11.54 4.93 -21.92
N ARG A 93 10.81 5.85 -22.58
CA ARG A 93 11.39 7.07 -23.14
C ARG A 93 11.86 7.94 -21.97
N THR A 94 13.13 7.83 -21.61
CA THR A 94 13.77 8.82 -20.74
C THR A 94 13.82 10.14 -21.51
N ARG A 95 13.07 11.14 -21.03
CA ARG A 95 13.18 12.49 -21.57
C ARG A 95 14.60 12.96 -21.26
N ASN A 96 15.41 13.17 -22.30
CA ASN A 96 16.78 13.64 -22.16
C ASN A 96 16.70 15.07 -21.60
N PRO A 97 17.40 15.41 -20.49
CA PRO A 97 17.38 16.77 -19.94
C PRO A 97 17.93 17.84 -20.90
N ALA A 98 18.52 17.44 -22.04
CA ALA A 98 19.00 18.34 -23.08
C ALA A 98 17.90 18.88 -24.02
N ASP A 99 16.70 18.29 -24.05
CA ASP A 99 15.57 18.75 -24.91
C ASP A 99 14.71 19.85 -24.23
N ALA A 100 15.22 20.47 -23.17
CA ALA A 100 14.53 21.50 -22.38
C ALA A 100 15.16 22.90 -22.51
N ALA A 101 15.89 23.15 -23.60
CA ALA A 101 16.45 24.47 -23.94
C ALA A 101 15.58 25.20 -24.98
#